data_AF-A0A7C6QGQ2-F1
#
_entry.id   AF-A0A7C6QGQ2-F1
#
_cell.length_a   1.000
_cell.length_b   1.000
_cell.length_c   1.000
_cell.angle_alpha   90.00
_cell.angle_beta   90.00
_cell.angle_gamma   90.00
#
_symmetry.space_group_name_H-M   'P 1'
#
loop_
_entity.id
_entity.type
_entity.pdbx_description
1 polymer ?
#
loop_
_entity_poly.entity_id
_entity_poly.type
_entity_poly.pdbx_seq_one_letter_code
_entity_poly.pdbx_strand_id
1 'polypeptide(L)'
;AEVGMTWSGVIPNARKSTRGRYFGEHGDGWGGTHIENPRDAIKEVDMSVAKPGIKILVTETTGQKAALFTVNERGEVEEIPMTPEVQAVVDLIAANCEEARVSALYVGGTGGSARAGVTNYPVKLSEAVHNNEAVLTVGGAPAFVLPGGGINFMVDVEKVVPKAFTWVPTPATVAPIEYTMRKDKYAEIGGHVDKIVHVSTVKKGE
;
A
#
# COMPACT_ATOMS: atom_id res chain seq x y z
N ALA A 1 -20.55 11.64 -25.49
CA ALA A 1 -19.89 12.83 -26.08
C ALA A 1 -18.35 12.80 -25.98
N GLU A 2 -17.70 11.93 -25.18
CA GLU A 2 -16.22 11.82 -25.21
C GLU A 2 -15.68 10.56 -25.93
N VAL A 3 -16.51 9.53 -26.13
CA VAL A 3 -16.14 8.29 -26.85
C VAL A 3 -17.19 7.85 -27.88
N GLY A 4 -18.00 8.78 -28.39
CA GLY A 4 -19.06 8.47 -29.38
C GLY A 4 -20.24 7.62 -28.87
N MET A 5 -20.23 7.16 -27.61
CA MET A 5 -21.29 6.32 -27.05
C MET A 5 -22.55 7.11 -26.68
N THR A 6 -23.71 6.48 -26.91
CA THR A 6 -25.04 6.90 -26.46
C THR A 6 -25.42 6.18 -25.17
N TRP A 7 -26.32 6.77 -24.38
CA TRP A 7 -26.84 6.12 -23.18
C TRP A 7 -27.62 4.84 -23.56
N SER A 8 -27.44 3.77 -22.79
CA SER A 8 -27.98 2.43 -23.09
C SER A 8 -29.39 2.18 -22.52
N GLY A 9 -29.99 3.14 -21.83
CA GLY A 9 -31.26 2.96 -21.13
C GLY A 9 -31.13 2.30 -19.75
N VAL A 10 -29.94 1.85 -19.34
CA VAL A 10 -29.73 1.21 -18.04
C VAL A 10 -29.58 2.25 -16.94
N ILE A 11 -30.35 2.09 -15.86
CA ILE A 11 -30.34 2.97 -14.68
C ILE A 11 -29.74 2.21 -13.50
N PRO A 12 -28.53 2.57 -13.04
CA PRO A 12 -27.93 1.98 -11.84
C PRO A 12 -28.71 2.29 -10.57
N ASN A 13 -28.72 1.35 -9.64
CA ASN A 13 -29.31 1.50 -8.30
C ASN A 13 -28.38 2.25 -7.35
N ALA A 14 -28.23 3.54 -7.61
CA ALA A 14 -27.39 4.45 -6.83
C ALA A 14 -27.77 5.91 -7.11
N ARG A 15 -27.30 6.83 -6.28
CA ARG A 15 -27.55 8.27 -6.48
C ARG A 15 -26.69 8.79 -7.64
N LYS A 16 -27.33 9.23 -8.72
CA LYS A 16 -26.64 9.85 -9.86
C LYS A 16 -25.87 11.11 -9.42
N SER A 17 -24.59 11.19 -9.75
CA SER A 17 -23.76 12.38 -9.52
C SER A 17 -23.45 13.09 -10.83
N THR A 18 -22.80 12.40 -11.76
CA THR A 18 -22.50 12.90 -13.10
C THR A 18 -22.89 11.85 -14.15
N ARG A 19 -22.80 12.18 -15.44
CA ARG A 19 -23.13 11.21 -16.51
C ARG A 19 -22.23 9.98 -16.38
N GLY A 20 -22.84 8.81 -16.18
CA GLY A 20 -22.13 7.54 -16.02
C GLY A 20 -21.56 7.30 -14.62
N ARG A 21 -21.74 8.23 -13.66
CA ARG A 21 -21.23 8.10 -12.29
C ARG A 21 -22.36 8.15 -11.27
N TYR A 22 -22.46 7.10 -10.47
CA TYR A 22 -23.47 6.92 -9.46
C TYR A 22 -22.80 6.53 -8.13
N PHE A 23 -23.35 7.00 -7.01
CA PHE A 23 -22.85 6.69 -5.67
C PHE A 23 -23.86 5.82 -4.93
N GLY A 24 -23.44 4.59 -4.62
CA GLY A 24 -24.16 3.72 -3.69
C GLY A 24 -23.87 4.08 -2.24
N GLU A 25 -24.65 3.51 -1.33
CA GLU A 25 -24.37 3.56 0.11
C GLU A 25 -23.27 2.55 0.46
N HIS A 26 -22.42 2.91 1.42
CA HIS A 26 -21.32 2.05 1.86
C HIS A 26 -21.87 0.81 2.59
N GLY A 27 -21.23 -0.34 2.38
CA GLY A 27 -21.57 -1.59 3.04
C GLY A 27 -20.58 -2.72 2.70
N ASP A 28 -20.89 -3.93 3.15
CA ASP A 28 -20.02 -5.11 3.03
C ASP A 28 -20.27 -5.93 1.74
N GLY A 29 -21.10 -5.41 0.83
CA GLY A 29 -21.44 -6.02 -0.46
C GLY A 29 -20.42 -5.70 -1.57
N TRP A 30 -20.89 -5.73 -2.81
CA TRP A 30 -20.06 -5.56 -4.01
C TRP A 30 -19.38 -4.19 -4.04
N GLY A 31 -18.06 -4.17 -4.24
CA GLY A 31 -17.28 -2.93 -4.33
C GLY A 31 -17.39 -2.02 -3.11
N GLY A 32 -17.69 -2.56 -1.91
CA GLY A 32 -17.86 -1.79 -0.68
C GLY A 32 -19.19 -1.04 -0.61
N THR A 33 -20.22 -1.51 -1.30
CA THR A 33 -21.59 -1.00 -1.24
C THR A 33 -22.50 -1.92 -0.43
N HIS A 34 -23.74 -1.51 -0.14
CA HIS A 34 -24.73 -2.39 0.50
C HIS A 34 -25.39 -3.41 -0.47
N ILE A 35 -24.96 -3.46 -1.74
CA ILE A 35 -25.53 -4.36 -2.75
C ILE A 35 -24.88 -5.74 -2.63
N GLU A 36 -25.65 -6.75 -2.20
CA GLU A 36 -25.17 -8.14 -2.10
C GLU A 36 -25.39 -8.93 -3.39
N ASN A 37 -26.55 -8.76 -4.01
CA ASN A 37 -26.89 -9.39 -5.29
C ASN A 37 -26.55 -8.44 -6.45
N PRO A 38 -25.71 -8.84 -7.42
CA PRO A 38 -25.34 -7.99 -8.54
C PRO A 38 -26.53 -7.51 -9.39
N ARG A 39 -27.65 -8.25 -9.41
CA ARG A 39 -28.88 -7.85 -10.09
C ARG A 39 -29.46 -6.55 -9.52
N ASP A 40 -29.29 -6.31 -8.23
CA ASP A 40 -29.82 -5.14 -7.54
C ASP A 40 -29.02 -3.88 -7.88
N ALA A 41 -27.84 -4.00 -8.52
CA ALA A 41 -27.14 -2.85 -9.07
C ALA A 41 -27.88 -2.22 -10.26
N ILE A 42 -28.84 -2.93 -10.86
CA ILE A 42 -29.67 -2.46 -11.98
C ILE A 42 -31.05 -2.11 -11.42
N LYS A 43 -31.32 -0.81 -11.22
CA LYS A 43 -32.61 -0.34 -10.69
C LYS A 43 -33.72 -0.53 -11.70
N GLU A 44 -33.49 -0.10 -12.93
CA GLU A 44 -34.49 -0.07 -14.00
C GLU A 44 -33.80 -0.02 -15.37
N VAL A 45 -34.51 -0.48 -16.40
CA VAL A 45 -34.09 -0.36 -17.81
C VAL A 45 -35.17 0.38 -18.58
N ASP A 46 -34.82 1.55 -19.11
CA ASP A 46 -35.70 2.34 -19.97
C ASP A 46 -35.73 1.74 -21.39
N MET A 47 -36.78 0.96 -21.67
CA MET A 47 -36.99 0.29 -22.96
C MET A 47 -37.35 1.24 -24.11
N SER A 48 -37.57 2.53 -23.86
CA SER A 48 -37.64 3.52 -24.95
C SER A 48 -36.27 3.81 -25.58
N VAL A 49 -35.19 3.46 -24.86
CA VAL A 49 -33.80 3.63 -25.29
C VAL A 49 -33.07 2.29 -25.43
N ALA A 50 -33.25 1.39 -24.47
CA ALA A 50 -32.65 0.07 -24.48
C ALA A 50 -33.25 -0.82 -25.58
N LYS A 51 -32.51 -1.86 -25.96
CA LYS A 51 -32.97 -2.88 -26.91
C LYS A 51 -32.98 -4.25 -26.25
N PRO A 52 -33.92 -5.14 -26.58
CA PRO A 52 -33.81 -6.54 -26.20
C PRO A 52 -32.46 -7.13 -26.66
N GLY A 53 -31.84 -7.93 -25.80
CA GLY A 53 -30.54 -8.57 -26.04
C GLY A 53 -29.31 -7.73 -25.69
N ILE A 54 -29.47 -6.52 -25.13
CA ILE A 54 -28.29 -5.77 -24.61
C ILE A 54 -27.63 -6.57 -23.48
N LYS A 55 -26.30 -6.55 -23.43
CA LYS A 55 -25.51 -7.16 -22.37
C LYS A 55 -25.12 -6.12 -21.32
N ILE A 56 -25.32 -6.43 -20.05
CA ILE A 56 -25.01 -5.56 -18.91
C ILE A 56 -24.03 -6.32 -18.00
N LEU A 57 -22.77 -5.90 -18.00
CA LEU A 57 -21.78 -6.39 -17.05
C LEU A 57 -21.90 -5.58 -15.75
N VAL A 58 -22.13 -6.29 -14.64
CA VAL A 58 -21.99 -5.74 -13.28
C VAL A 58 -20.74 -6.35 -12.67
N THR A 59 -19.76 -5.52 -12.33
CA THR A 59 -18.49 -5.92 -11.72
C THR A 59 -18.09 -4.91 -10.66
N GLU A 60 -17.31 -5.33 -9.68
CA GLU A 60 -16.65 -4.41 -8.77
C GLU A 60 -15.36 -3.83 -9.36
N THR A 61 -14.82 -2.79 -8.73
CA THR A 61 -13.64 -2.06 -9.22
C THR A 61 -12.38 -2.91 -9.29
N THR A 62 -12.32 -4.00 -8.52
CA THR A 62 -11.20 -4.94 -8.48
C THR A 62 -11.35 -6.11 -9.46
N GLY A 63 -12.49 -6.24 -10.14
CA GLY A 63 -12.76 -7.34 -11.06
C GLY A 63 -12.85 -8.73 -10.41
N GLN A 64 -12.86 -8.84 -9.08
CA GLN A 64 -12.88 -10.15 -8.39
C GLN A 64 -14.28 -10.80 -8.44
N LYS A 65 -15.33 -9.98 -8.46
CA LYS A 65 -16.72 -10.41 -8.66
C LYS A 65 -17.30 -9.78 -9.91
N ALA A 66 -17.94 -10.58 -10.74
CA ALA A 66 -18.63 -10.15 -11.94
C ALA A 66 -19.88 -11.01 -12.22
N ALA A 67 -20.92 -10.39 -12.79
CA ALA A 67 -22.11 -11.05 -13.30
C ALA A 67 -22.56 -10.38 -14.60
N LEU A 68 -23.08 -11.18 -15.52
CA LEU A 68 -23.54 -10.71 -16.83
C LEU A 68 -25.05 -10.88 -16.94
N PHE A 69 -25.71 -9.83 -17.40
CA PHE A 69 -27.15 -9.83 -17.60
C PHE A 69 -27.51 -9.51 -19.05
N THR A 70 -28.68 -9.96 -19.48
CA THR A 70 -29.35 -9.54 -20.69
C THR A 70 -30.71 -8.93 -20.38
N VAL A 71 -31.26 -8.17 -21.32
CA VAL A 71 -32.64 -7.65 -21.23
C VAL A 71 -33.52 -8.39 -22.24
N ASN A 72 -34.64 -8.96 -21.79
CA ASN A 72 -35.59 -9.66 -22.66
C ASN A 72 -36.55 -8.67 -23.37
N GLU A 73 -37.45 -9.19 -24.22
CA GLU A 73 -38.42 -8.35 -24.97
C GLU A 73 -39.40 -7.59 -24.07
N ARG A 74 -39.62 -8.06 -22.85
CA ARG A 74 -40.49 -7.42 -21.85
C ARG A 74 -39.76 -6.37 -21.01
N GLY A 75 -38.46 -6.17 -21.24
CA GLY A 75 -37.63 -5.27 -20.45
C GLY A 75 -37.14 -5.86 -19.12
N GLU A 76 -37.33 -7.16 -18.90
CA GLU A 76 -36.85 -7.83 -17.69
C GLU A 76 -35.37 -8.18 -17.85
N VAL A 77 -34.62 -8.02 -16.77
CA VAL A 77 -33.19 -8.28 -16.72
C VAL A 77 -32.96 -9.70 -16.20
N GLU A 78 -32.32 -10.53 -17.02
CA GLU A 78 -32.03 -11.94 -16.76
C GLU A 78 -30.53 -12.17 -16.70
N GLU A 79 -30.07 -12.94 -15.71
CA GLU A 79 -28.66 -13.32 -15.63
C GLU A 79 -28.33 -14.35 -16.71
N ILE A 80 -27.19 -14.17 -17.38
CA ILE A 80 -26.68 -15.08 -18.41
C ILE A 80 -25.24 -15.50 -18.08
N PRO A 81 -24.78 -16.65 -18.58
CA PRO A 81 -23.38 -17.04 -18.43
C PRO A 81 -22.42 -15.97 -19.00
N MET A 82 -21.32 -15.73 -18.29
CA MET A 82 -20.23 -14.88 -18.76
C MET A 82 -19.74 -15.37 -20.14
N THR A 83 -19.72 -14.48 -21.14
CA THR A 83 -19.10 -14.83 -22.43
C THR A 83 -17.58 -14.71 -22.36
N PRO A 84 -16.82 -15.46 -23.18
CA PRO A 84 -15.36 -15.42 -23.15
C PRO A 84 -14.77 -14.01 -23.28
N GLU A 85 -15.39 -13.16 -24.11
CA GLU A 85 -14.93 -11.79 -24.35
C GLU A 85 -15.14 -10.90 -23.12
N VAL A 86 -16.23 -11.11 -22.37
CA VAL A 86 -16.54 -10.35 -21.16
C VAL A 86 -15.66 -10.82 -20.01
N GLN A 87 -15.44 -12.14 -19.89
CA GLN A 87 -14.52 -12.67 -18.89
C GLN A 87 -13.10 -12.15 -19.11
N ALA A 88 -12.63 -12.09 -20.35
CA ALA A 88 -11.32 -11.52 -20.67
C ALA A 88 -11.17 -10.05 -20.21
N VAL A 89 -12.25 -9.27 -20.26
CA VAL A 89 -12.27 -7.89 -19.74
C VAL A 89 -12.21 -7.86 -18.22
N VAL A 90 -12.96 -8.73 -17.54
CA VAL A 90 -12.94 -8.84 -16.07
C VAL A 90 -11.55 -9.28 -15.57
N ASP A 91 -10.96 -10.28 -16.21
CA ASP A 91 -9.62 -10.75 -15.91
C ASP A 91 -8.57 -9.65 -16.14
N LEU A 92 -8.74 -8.85 -17.19
CA LEU A 92 -7.90 -7.70 -17.45
C LEU A 92 -8.02 -6.65 -16.34
N ILE A 93 -9.23 -6.36 -15.87
CA ILE A 93 -9.44 -5.43 -14.73
C ILE A 93 -8.73 -5.98 -13.49
N ALA A 94 -8.97 -7.25 -13.14
CA ALA A 94 -8.37 -7.89 -11.98
C ALA A 94 -6.84 -7.90 -12.03
N ALA A 95 -6.26 -8.19 -13.20
CA ALA A 95 -4.81 -8.19 -13.41
C ALA A 95 -4.17 -6.79 -13.35
N ASN A 96 -4.97 -5.72 -13.48
CA ASN A 96 -4.51 -4.34 -13.37
C ASN A 96 -4.90 -3.69 -12.03
N CYS A 97 -5.44 -4.45 -11.09
CA CYS A 97 -5.69 -4.00 -9.73
C CYS A 97 -4.53 -4.38 -8.80
N GLU A 98 -4.27 -3.50 -7.84
CA GLU A 98 -3.30 -3.73 -6.77
C GLU A 98 -3.98 -3.64 -5.40
N GLU A 99 -3.38 -4.26 -4.40
CA GLU A 99 -3.86 -4.16 -3.03
C GLU A 99 -3.77 -2.70 -2.55
N ALA A 100 -4.85 -2.20 -1.96
CA ALA A 100 -4.85 -0.89 -1.34
C ALA A 100 -4.06 -0.95 -0.02
N ARG A 101 -2.82 -0.46 -0.04
CA ARG A 101 -1.92 -0.50 1.11
C ARG A 101 -1.71 0.90 1.71
N VAL A 102 -1.55 0.97 3.02
CA VAL A 102 -1.19 2.21 3.72
C VAL A 102 0.30 2.47 3.55
N SER A 103 0.67 3.66 3.08
CA SER A 103 2.07 4.11 3.10
C SER A 103 2.41 4.67 4.48
N ALA A 104 3.40 4.09 5.15
CA ALA A 104 3.87 4.53 6.46
C ALA A 104 5.39 4.74 6.47
N LEU A 105 5.80 5.95 6.83
CA LEU A 105 7.20 6.32 7.02
C LEU A 105 7.46 6.61 8.49
N TYR A 106 8.53 6.04 9.05
CA TYR A 106 9.04 6.45 10.35
C TYR A 106 10.16 7.47 10.13
N VAL A 107 10.02 8.65 10.73
CA VAL A 107 11.02 9.72 10.68
C VAL A 107 11.59 9.92 12.08
N GLY A 108 12.91 9.81 12.21
CA GLY A 108 13.60 9.85 13.49
C GLY A 108 14.95 10.53 13.40
N GLY A 109 15.58 10.71 14.56
CA GLY A 109 16.91 11.28 14.67
C GLY A 109 17.71 10.64 15.80
N THR A 110 19.02 10.56 15.63
CA THR A 110 19.90 10.00 16.67
C THR A 110 20.52 11.11 17.52
N GLY A 111 20.15 11.09 18.80
CA GLY A 111 20.66 12.03 19.79
C GLY A 111 22.15 11.85 20.06
N GLY A 112 22.75 12.79 20.79
CA GLY A 112 24.16 12.70 21.21
C GLY A 112 24.45 11.45 22.04
N SER A 113 23.53 11.07 22.93
CA SER A 113 23.65 9.87 23.78
C SER A 113 23.69 8.57 22.97
N ALA A 114 22.81 8.43 21.97
CA ALA A 114 22.79 7.26 21.09
C ALA A 114 24.10 7.13 20.30
N ARG A 115 24.61 8.24 19.75
CA ARG A 115 25.88 8.28 19.02
C ARG A 115 27.11 8.04 19.91
N ALA A 116 27.07 8.51 21.15
CA ALA A 116 28.12 8.27 22.15
C ALA A 116 28.23 6.78 22.54
N GLY A 117 27.11 6.04 22.49
CA GLY A 117 27.11 4.59 22.67
C GLY A 117 27.89 3.84 21.58
N VAL A 118 28.08 4.45 20.40
CA VAL A 118 28.80 3.85 19.26
C VAL A 118 30.26 4.30 19.21
N THR A 119 30.53 5.58 19.45
CA THR A 119 31.87 6.19 19.36
C THR A 119 32.11 7.24 20.43
N ASN A 120 33.37 7.48 20.79
CA ASN A 120 33.76 8.58 21.69
C ASN A 120 33.57 9.98 21.05
N TYR A 121 33.42 10.06 19.72
CA TYR A 121 33.27 11.30 18.97
C TYR A 121 31.98 11.31 18.14
N PRO A 122 30.81 11.62 18.74
CA PRO A 122 29.49 11.57 18.07
C PRO A 122 29.39 12.32 16.73
N VAL A 123 30.15 13.40 16.57
CA VAL A 123 30.19 14.18 15.34
C VAL A 123 30.84 13.38 14.20
N LYS A 124 31.96 12.68 14.47
CA LYS A 124 32.65 11.84 13.47
C LYS A 124 31.77 10.70 12.95
N LEU A 125 30.93 10.11 13.80
CA LEU A 125 29.94 9.12 13.35
C LEU A 125 28.90 9.76 12.42
N SER A 126 28.48 10.99 12.71
CA SER A 126 27.53 11.71 11.85
C SER A 126 28.16 11.99 10.49
N GLU A 127 29.39 12.50 10.47
CA GLU A 127 30.17 12.71 9.25
C GLU A 127 30.36 11.41 8.46
N ALA A 128 30.71 10.31 9.12
CA ALA A 128 30.87 9.01 8.47
C ALA A 128 29.57 8.52 7.80
N VAL A 129 28.41 8.76 8.43
CA VAL A 129 27.11 8.43 7.83
C VAL A 129 26.82 9.32 6.61
N HIS A 130 27.02 10.64 6.73
CA HIS A 130 26.83 11.57 5.60
C HIS A 130 27.79 11.33 4.44
N ASN A 131 29.00 10.84 4.73
CA ASN A 131 30.01 10.49 3.72
C ASN A 131 29.86 9.07 3.15
N ASN A 132 28.80 8.33 3.51
CA ASN A 132 28.59 6.92 3.13
C ASN A 132 29.72 5.96 3.58
N GLU A 133 30.46 6.32 4.62
CA GLU A 133 31.49 5.47 5.24
C GLU A 133 30.90 4.57 6.34
N ALA A 134 29.71 4.93 6.83
CA ALA A 134 28.88 4.16 7.73
C ALA A 134 27.43 4.11 7.20
N VAL A 135 26.89 2.91 7.03
CA VAL A 135 25.52 2.70 6.56
C VAL A 135 24.58 2.61 7.74
N LEU A 136 23.57 3.48 7.76
CA LEU A 136 22.47 3.45 8.73
C LEU A 136 21.36 2.54 8.23
N THR A 137 20.96 1.55 9.04
CA THR A 137 19.72 0.77 8.84
C THR A 137 18.83 0.85 10.08
N VAL A 138 17.54 0.54 9.90
CA VAL A 138 16.56 0.49 10.99
C VAL A 138 15.86 -0.86 10.95
N GLY A 139 16.20 -1.73 11.90
CA GLY A 139 15.64 -3.09 11.98
C GLY A 139 15.83 -3.85 10.66
N GLY A 140 17.00 -3.74 10.05
CA GLY A 140 17.35 -4.33 8.75
C GLY A 140 16.88 -3.54 7.52
N ALA A 141 16.01 -2.54 7.67
CA ALA A 141 15.53 -1.75 6.54
C ALA A 141 16.55 -0.65 6.14
N PRO A 142 16.76 -0.40 4.84
CA PRO A 142 17.56 0.72 4.38
C PRO A 142 16.86 2.04 4.76
N ALA A 143 17.61 2.94 5.40
CA ALA A 143 17.13 4.25 5.78
C ALA A 143 17.66 5.33 4.83
N PHE A 144 16.84 6.34 4.54
CA PHE A 144 17.29 7.55 3.85
C PHE A 144 17.74 8.57 4.90
N VAL A 145 19.01 8.97 4.82
CA VAL A 145 19.60 9.99 5.71
C VAL A 145 19.19 11.37 5.22
N LEU A 146 18.55 12.15 6.08
CA LEU A 146 18.11 13.51 5.80
C LEU A 146 19.30 14.49 5.79
N PRO A 147 19.27 15.53 4.93
CA PRO A 147 20.32 16.54 4.90
C PRO A 147 20.39 17.34 6.20
N GLY A 148 21.51 18.03 6.41
CA GLY A 148 21.76 18.87 7.57
C GLY A 148 22.69 18.20 8.59
N GLY A 149 22.66 18.69 9.83
CA GLY A 149 23.51 18.18 10.90
C GLY A 149 22.92 16.96 11.62
N GLY A 150 23.77 16.21 12.32
CA GLY A 150 23.37 15.01 13.06
C GLY A 150 23.04 13.85 12.13
N ILE A 151 22.26 12.88 12.62
CA ILE A 151 21.81 11.73 11.83
C ILE A 151 20.29 11.67 11.98
N ASN A 152 19.60 12.37 11.09
CA ASN A 152 18.16 12.29 10.95
C ASN A 152 17.84 11.41 9.76
N PHE A 153 16.76 10.64 9.82
CA PHE A 153 16.47 9.63 8.81
C PHE A 153 14.97 9.45 8.63
N MET A 154 14.60 8.95 7.45
CA MET A 154 13.30 8.36 7.18
C MET A 154 13.49 6.89 6.79
N VAL A 155 12.55 6.04 7.19
CA VAL A 155 12.54 4.63 6.81
C VAL A 155 11.14 4.16 6.45
N ASP A 156 11.07 3.34 5.41
CA ASP A 156 9.89 2.61 5.00
C ASP A 156 9.59 1.52 6.04
N VAL A 157 8.49 1.71 6.78
CA VAL A 157 8.10 0.83 7.90
C VAL A 157 7.82 -0.59 7.41
N GLU A 158 7.39 -0.76 6.17
CA GLU A 158 7.09 -2.07 5.59
C GLU A 158 8.34 -2.96 5.49
N LYS A 159 9.50 -2.36 5.31
CA LYS A 159 10.78 -3.07 5.17
C LYS A 159 11.44 -3.37 6.51
N VAL A 160 10.96 -2.78 7.60
CA VAL A 160 11.51 -3.00 8.94
C VAL A 160 11.03 -4.37 9.44
N VAL A 161 11.93 -5.14 10.07
CA VAL A 161 11.54 -6.41 10.67
C VAL A 161 10.36 -6.23 11.64
N PRO A 162 9.34 -7.12 11.62
CA PRO A 162 8.16 -6.95 12.45
C PRO A 162 8.49 -6.80 13.94
N LYS A 163 7.76 -5.90 14.63
CA LYS A 163 7.89 -5.65 16.08
C LYS A 163 9.27 -5.16 16.55
N ALA A 164 10.04 -4.53 15.66
CA ALA A 164 11.38 -4.04 16.00
C ALA A 164 11.39 -2.73 16.81
N PHE A 165 10.35 -1.91 16.69
CA PHE A 165 10.20 -0.69 17.49
C PHE A 165 9.76 -1.04 18.91
N THR A 166 10.31 -0.34 19.89
CA THR A 166 9.91 -0.46 21.30
C THR A 166 9.58 0.91 21.90
N TRP A 167 9.02 0.94 23.10
CA TRP A 167 8.56 2.15 23.77
C TRP A 167 9.12 2.22 25.19
N VAL A 168 9.40 3.42 25.64
CA VAL A 168 9.75 3.71 27.04
C VAL A 168 8.57 4.37 27.77
N PRO A 169 8.55 4.42 29.12
CA PRO A 169 7.43 5.01 29.87
C PRO A 169 7.18 6.49 29.57
N THR A 170 8.24 7.24 29.26
CA THR A 170 8.10 8.55 28.61
C THR A 170 7.67 8.30 27.17
N PRO A 171 6.62 8.93 26.64
CA PRO A 171 6.07 8.63 25.31
C PRO A 171 7.08 8.94 24.19
N ALA A 172 8.00 8.02 23.97
CA ALA A 172 9.10 8.08 23.03
C ALA A 172 9.31 6.68 22.45
N THR A 173 9.49 6.63 21.13
CA THR A 173 9.77 5.39 20.40
C THR A 173 11.28 5.16 20.40
N VAL A 174 11.69 3.93 20.67
CA VAL A 174 13.07 3.47 20.53
C VAL A 174 13.18 2.75 19.20
N ALA A 175 13.89 3.38 18.26
CA ALA A 175 14.14 2.82 16.94
C ALA A 175 15.31 1.81 16.99
N PRO A 176 15.22 0.66 16.31
CA PRO A 176 16.26 -0.36 16.23
C PRO A 176 17.35 0.05 15.24
N ILE A 177 18.16 1.04 15.62
CA ILE A 177 19.16 1.64 14.73
C ILE A 177 20.44 0.81 14.70
N GLU A 178 20.96 0.59 13.51
CA GLU A 178 22.19 -0.16 13.25
C GLU A 178 23.14 0.69 12.40
N TYR A 179 24.44 0.56 12.66
CA TYR A 179 25.49 1.17 11.86
C TYR A 179 26.43 0.09 11.34
N THR A 180 26.54 -0.03 10.03
CA THR A 180 27.46 -0.96 9.38
C THR A 180 28.61 -0.19 8.74
N MET A 181 29.85 -0.53 9.10
CA MET A 181 31.05 0.11 8.54
C MET A 181 32.25 -0.84 8.62
N ARG A 182 33.35 -0.46 7.98
CA ARG A 182 34.62 -1.21 8.08
C ARG A 182 35.22 -1.05 9.48
N LYS A 183 35.87 -2.10 9.98
CA LYS A 183 36.48 -2.12 11.33
C LYS A 183 37.52 -1.02 11.55
N ASP A 184 38.33 -0.73 10.53
CA ASP A 184 39.34 0.33 10.60
C ASP A 184 38.71 1.72 10.64
N LYS A 185 37.65 1.97 9.84
CA LYS A 185 36.85 3.19 9.92
C LYS A 185 36.21 3.35 11.30
N TYR A 186 35.68 2.26 11.87
CA TYR A 186 35.13 2.27 13.23
C TYR A 186 36.20 2.68 14.27
N ALA A 187 37.43 2.18 14.14
CA ALA A 187 38.55 2.59 15.00
C ALA A 187 38.95 4.07 14.78
N GLU A 188 39.04 4.52 13.52
CA GLU A 188 39.38 5.90 13.12
C GLU A 188 38.44 6.95 13.72
N ILE A 189 37.14 6.66 13.75
CA ILE A 189 36.13 7.56 14.32
C ILE A 189 36.05 7.49 15.85
N GLY A 190 36.93 6.72 16.50
CA GLY A 190 36.97 6.56 17.96
C GLY A 190 35.91 5.61 18.50
N GLY A 191 35.54 4.59 17.72
CA GLY A 191 34.68 3.49 18.17
C GLY A 191 35.27 2.71 19.35
N HIS A 192 34.39 2.06 20.10
CA HIS A 192 34.72 1.22 21.27
C HIS A 192 35.28 -0.13 20.81
N VAL A 193 36.49 -0.13 20.23
CA VAL A 193 37.11 -1.31 19.57
C VAL A 193 37.28 -2.52 20.50
N ASP A 194 37.48 -2.27 21.79
CA ASP A 194 37.57 -3.25 22.87
C ASP A 194 36.23 -3.94 23.18
N LYS A 195 35.11 -3.43 22.65
CA LYS A 195 33.78 -4.04 22.75
C LYS A 195 33.39 -4.87 21.53
N ILE A 196 34.25 -4.97 20.52
CA ILE A 196 33.97 -5.77 19.32
C ILE A 196 33.96 -7.26 19.70
N VAL A 197 32.86 -7.93 19.39
CA VAL A 197 32.71 -9.38 19.52
C VAL A 197 32.41 -10.00 18.16
N HIS A 198 32.75 -11.27 17.99
CA HIS A 198 32.44 -11.98 16.75
C HIS A 198 30.93 -12.29 16.68
N VAL A 199 30.31 -12.15 15.51
CA VAL A 199 28.86 -12.33 15.36
C VAL A 199 28.36 -13.71 15.83
N SER A 200 29.18 -14.75 15.72
CA SER A 200 28.85 -16.10 16.19
C SER A 200 28.68 -16.21 17.71
N THR A 201 29.20 -15.26 18.49
CA THR A 201 29.06 -15.29 19.96
C THR A 201 27.76 -14.65 20.44
N VAL A 202 27.06 -13.91 19.56
CA VAL A 202 25.81 -13.19 19.87
C VAL A 202 24.59 -13.76 19.14
N LYS A 203 24.78 -14.43 17.99
CA LYS A 203 23.72 -15.26 17.42
C LYS A 203 23.45 -16.44 18.35
N LYS A 204 22.34 -16.41 19.08
CA LYS A 204 21.78 -17.65 19.64
C LYS A 204 21.39 -18.53 18.47
N GLY A 205 21.81 -19.80 18.50
CA GLY A 205 21.52 -20.77 17.44
C GLY A 205 20.04 -20.72 17.05
N GLU A 206 19.81 -20.80 15.74
CA GLU A 206 18.48 -21.06 15.19
C GLU A 206 17.92 -22.40 15.69
#